data_AF-A0A4Q4QYI3-F1
#
_entry.id   AF-A0A4Q4QYI3-F1
#
_cell.length_a   1.000
_cell.length_b   1.000
_cell.length_c   1.000
_cell.angle_alpha   90.00
_cell.angle_beta   90.00
_cell.angle_gamma   90.00
#
_symmetry.space_group_name_H-M   'P 1'
#
loop_
_entity.id
_entity.type
_entity.pdbx_description
1 polymer ?
#
loop_
_entity_poly.entity_id
_entity_poly.type
_entity_poly.pdbx_seq_one_letter_code
_entity_poly.pdbx_strand_id
1 'polypeptide(L)'
;MSFGFRLSWVNQVIQIPGLEDVIRIVKHAFQEQIDEARDTIQRGFITFKALGELYRPGVPVQAVMGSRDTAEVFLVNESFYQENRGLTGVQRTSNWTMEFVATMGTHFTLVNLAEQLNGWTGVRARSLSELTYTPVSPVELSDRRQRGKRYVEFATGSVKFLAYSRASFYRHVRPSRASYSSLASTSSSQLTSEGRVMIGVDRGALLKHHPCQVMDEPTLAMTKTAERYRQWRSTSFRKSSATDMLTLWDNVPEEFISYCWLALVGFSFTAKCWDHVLVSGLSPIQFQDTAFQHLVLAGEYKHLIRALVRFGNDASVEDIVENKRSGSIFLLHGPPSVGKTLTAEAVAEV
;
A
#
# COMPACT_ATOMS: atom_id res chain seq x y z
N MET A 1 -2.27 -21.27 14.06
CA MET A 1 -1.26 -20.36 14.65
C MET A 1 -0.07 -20.38 13.70
N SER A 2 -0.01 -19.44 12.74
CA SER A 2 1.10 -19.38 11.78
C SER A 2 2.15 -18.40 12.30
N PHE A 3 3.28 -18.97 12.72
CA PHE A 3 4.53 -18.27 12.97
C PHE A 3 5.38 -18.43 11.72
N GLY A 4 5.69 -17.32 11.06
CA GLY A 4 6.60 -17.28 9.91
C GLY A 4 7.67 -16.25 10.15
N PHE A 5 8.78 -16.69 10.74
CA PHE A 5 9.99 -15.89 10.92
C PHE A 5 10.64 -15.61 9.56
N ARG A 6 10.92 -14.35 9.23
CA ARG A 6 12.01 -14.02 8.30
C ARG A 6 13.21 -13.56 9.11
N LEU A 7 14.17 -14.46 9.24
CA LEU A 7 15.48 -14.18 9.80
C LEU A 7 16.15 -13.09 8.96
N SER A 8 16.28 -11.92 9.56
CA SER A 8 17.20 -10.89 9.10
C SER A 8 18.63 -11.44 9.26
N TRP A 9 19.34 -11.61 8.14
CA TRP A 9 20.80 -11.74 8.07
C TRP A 9 21.43 -12.95 8.80
N VAL A 10 21.15 -14.16 8.34
CA VAL A 10 22.16 -15.25 8.30
C VAL A 10 22.01 -15.97 6.94
N ASN A 11 22.75 -15.51 5.94
CA ASN A 11 22.89 -16.17 4.63
C ASN A 11 23.74 -17.46 4.76
N GLN A 12 23.27 -18.43 5.53
CA GLN A 12 23.59 -19.82 5.23
C GLN A 12 22.34 -20.41 4.63
N VAL A 13 22.31 -20.51 3.30
CA VAL A 13 21.41 -21.44 2.63
C VAL A 13 21.58 -22.77 3.35
N ILE A 14 20.52 -23.25 3.99
CA ILE A 14 20.55 -24.55 4.66
C ILE A 14 20.73 -25.57 3.54
N GLN A 15 21.98 -25.98 3.33
CA GLN A 15 22.33 -26.99 2.35
C GLN A 15 21.96 -28.33 2.95
N ILE A 16 20.87 -28.92 2.45
CA ILE A 16 20.43 -30.25 2.82
C ILE A 16 20.95 -31.19 1.72
N PRO A 17 22.00 -32.00 1.99
CA PRO A 17 22.57 -32.88 0.99
C PRO A 17 21.51 -33.81 0.38
N GLY A 18 21.47 -33.89 -0.95
CA GLY A 18 20.53 -34.74 -1.69
C GLY A 18 19.10 -34.19 -1.81
N LEU A 19 18.77 -33.06 -1.19
CA LEU A 19 17.43 -32.46 -1.31
C LEU A 19 17.10 -32.09 -2.75
N GLU A 20 18.06 -31.52 -3.49
CA GLU A 20 17.87 -31.16 -4.89
C GLU A 20 17.59 -32.39 -5.77
N ASP A 21 18.28 -33.51 -5.51
CA ASP A 21 18.06 -34.77 -6.21
C ASP A 21 16.67 -35.33 -5.92
N VAL A 22 16.25 -35.31 -4.65
CA VAL A 22 14.89 -35.74 -4.25
C VAL A 22 13.84 -34.86 -4.92
N ILE A 23 14.00 -33.54 -4.89
CA ILE A 23 13.09 -32.60 -5.57
C ILE A 23 13.04 -32.90 -7.06
N ARG A 24 14.17 -33.15 -7.71
CA ARG A 24 14.25 -33.47 -9.15
C ARG A 24 13.54 -34.78 -9.46
N ILE A 25 13.77 -35.84 -8.70
CA ILE A 25 13.15 -37.16 -8.90
C ILE A 25 11.63 -37.07 -8.70
N VAL A 26 11.18 -36.40 -7.65
CA VAL A 26 9.75 -36.21 -7.38
C VAL A 26 9.10 -35.39 -8.50
N LYS A 27 9.71 -34.28 -8.93
CA LYS A 27 9.19 -33.48 -10.05
C LYS A 27 9.10 -34.30 -11.34
N HIS A 28 10.13 -35.10 -11.65
CA HIS A 28 10.12 -35.96 -12.82
C HIS A 28 9.00 -37.02 -12.74
N ALA A 29 8.77 -37.62 -11.57
CA ALA A 29 7.71 -38.61 -11.37
C ALA A 29 6.30 -38.04 -11.55
N PHE A 30 6.13 -36.73 -11.32
CA PHE A 30 4.84 -36.03 -11.43
C PHE A 30 4.77 -35.05 -12.61
N GLN A 31 5.68 -35.17 -13.58
CA GLN A 31 5.85 -34.17 -14.65
C GLN A 31 4.59 -34.04 -15.52
N GLU A 32 3.96 -35.16 -15.86
CA GLU A 32 2.72 -35.18 -16.66
C GLU A 32 1.58 -34.43 -15.96
N GLN A 33 1.38 -34.66 -14.66
CA GLN A 33 0.32 -33.98 -13.91
C GLN A 33 0.63 -32.49 -13.71
N ILE A 34 1.91 -32.13 -13.58
CA ILE A 34 2.36 -30.74 -13.51
C ILE A 34 2.05 -30.01 -14.83
N ASP A 35 2.35 -30.64 -15.97
CA ASP A 35 2.13 -30.03 -17.27
C ASP A 35 0.63 -29.95 -17.61
N GLU A 36 -0.17 -30.96 -17.26
CA GLU A 36 -1.64 -30.90 -17.37
C GLU A 36 -2.22 -29.76 -16.52
N ALA A 37 -1.75 -29.60 -15.29
CA ALA A 37 -2.19 -28.51 -14.41
C ALA A 37 -1.86 -27.13 -14.99
N ARG A 38 -0.64 -26.96 -15.54
CA ARG A 38 -0.20 -25.71 -16.17
C ARG A 38 -1.00 -25.39 -17.44
N ASP A 39 -1.21 -26.37 -18.31
CA ASP A 39 -2.03 -26.21 -19.51
C ASP A 39 -3.48 -25.85 -19.17
N THR A 40 -4.05 -26.49 -18.13
CA THR A 40 -5.39 -26.15 -17.63
C THR A 40 -5.48 -24.70 -17.17
N ILE A 41 -4.49 -24.23 -16.39
CA ILE A 41 -4.39 -22.83 -15.93
C ILE A 41 -4.28 -21.87 -17.11
N GLN A 42 -3.43 -22.18 -18.10
CA GLN A 42 -3.25 -21.36 -19.30
C GLN A 42 -4.54 -21.21 -20.12
N ARG A 43 -5.40 -22.24 -20.12
CA ARG A 43 -6.71 -22.21 -20.78
C ARG A 43 -7.78 -21.47 -19.98
N GLY A 44 -7.45 -20.90 -18.82
CA GLY A 44 -8.38 -20.12 -17.99
C GLY A 44 -9.23 -20.98 -17.05
N PHE A 45 -8.85 -22.23 -16.80
CA PHE A 45 -9.54 -23.14 -15.90
C PHE A 45 -8.64 -23.57 -14.74
N ILE A 46 -9.24 -24.08 -13.67
CA ILE A 46 -8.50 -24.57 -12.50
C ILE A 46 -9.16 -25.80 -11.89
N THR A 47 -8.37 -26.82 -11.57
CA THR A 47 -8.81 -27.95 -10.74
C THR A 47 -8.28 -27.79 -9.33
N PHE A 48 -8.91 -28.47 -8.36
CA PHE A 48 -8.47 -28.36 -6.96
C PHE A 48 -7.02 -28.79 -6.75
N LYS A 49 -6.54 -29.80 -7.50
CA LYS A 49 -5.14 -30.24 -7.44
C LYS A 49 -4.18 -29.23 -8.10
N ALA A 50 -4.62 -28.56 -9.15
CA ALA A 50 -3.82 -27.56 -9.86
C ALA A 50 -3.60 -26.27 -9.05
N LEU A 51 -4.30 -26.06 -7.94
CA LEU A 51 -4.03 -24.95 -7.01
C LEU A 51 -2.59 -24.95 -6.51
N GLY A 52 -1.98 -26.13 -6.35
CA GLY A 52 -0.58 -26.25 -5.96
C GLY A 52 0.40 -25.74 -7.02
N GLU A 53 0.00 -25.71 -8.30
CA GLU A 53 0.82 -25.12 -9.38
C GLU A 53 0.57 -23.63 -9.55
N LEU A 54 -0.67 -23.16 -9.28
CA LEU A 54 -1.04 -21.74 -9.28
C LEU A 54 -0.37 -20.99 -8.13
N TYR A 55 -0.45 -21.52 -6.91
CA TYR A 55 0.08 -20.90 -5.69
C TYR A 55 1.42 -21.50 -5.29
N ARG A 56 2.38 -21.58 -6.20
CA ARG A 56 3.73 -22.03 -5.84
C ARG A 56 4.52 -20.93 -5.14
N PRO A 57 5.35 -21.24 -4.12
CA PRO A 57 6.28 -20.28 -3.57
C PRO A 57 7.12 -19.59 -4.65
N GLY A 58 7.21 -18.26 -4.59
CA GLY A 58 7.90 -17.44 -5.58
C GLY A 58 7.02 -16.98 -6.76
N VAL A 59 5.78 -17.45 -6.88
CA VAL A 59 4.87 -17.04 -7.96
C VAL A 59 4.06 -15.80 -7.55
N PRO A 60 4.00 -14.76 -8.40
CA PRO A 60 3.11 -13.62 -8.18
C PRO A 60 1.66 -13.99 -8.52
N VAL A 61 0.73 -13.54 -7.68
CA VAL A 61 -0.72 -13.59 -7.93
C VAL A 61 -1.33 -12.22 -7.71
N GLN A 62 -2.47 -11.93 -8.32
CA GLN A 62 -3.18 -10.66 -8.14
C GLN A 62 -4.63 -10.85 -7.69
N ALA A 63 -5.12 -9.87 -6.92
CA ALA A 63 -6.52 -9.75 -6.57
C ALA A 63 -7.01 -8.32 -6.83
N VAL A 64 -8.25 -8.20 -7.29
CA VAL A 64 -8.91 -6.89 -7.46
C VAL A 64 -9.31 -6.36 -6.09
N MET A 65 -8.88 -5.14 -5.77
CA MET A 65 -9.11 -4.53 -4.47
C MET A 65 -10.31 -3.55 -4.52
N GLY A 66 -11.32 -3.81 -3.69
CA GLY A 66 -12.49 -2.94 -3.57
C GLY A 66 -13.40 -2.92 -4.81
N SER A 67 -13.94 -1.75 -5.16
CA SER A 67 -15.00 -1.58 -6.17
C SER A 67 -14.52 -1.19 -7.57
N ARG A 68 -13.20 -1.16 -7.82
CA ARG A 68 -12.62 -0.86 -9.13
C ARG A 68 -11.56 -1.87 -9.50
N ASP A 69 -11.27 -2.00 -10.80
CA ASP A 69 -10.25 -2.86 -11.43
C ASP A 69 -8.78 -2.57 -11.00
N THR A 70 -8.57 -2.00 -9.81
CA THR A 70 -7.24 -1.80 -9.25
C THR A 70 -6.79 -3.10 -8.60
N ALA A 71 -5.98 -3.87 -9.33
CA ALA A 71 -5.42 -5.10 -8.82
C ALA A 71 -4.15 -4.86 -7.99
N GLU A 72 -4.04 -5.57 -6.87
CA GLU A 72 -2.83 -5.67 -6.06
C GLU A 72 -2.10 -6.97 -6.35
N VAL A 73 -0.76 -6.97 -6.27
CA VAL A 73 0.06 -8.15 -6.50
C VAL A 73 0.65 -8.65 -5.19
N PHE A 74 0.55 -9.95 -4.98
CA PHE A 74 1.04 -10.67 -3.82
C PHE A 74 2.06 -11.70 -4.26
N LEU A 75 3.11 -11.88 -3.47
CA LEU A 75 4.09 -12.96 -3.65
C LEU A 75 3.66 -14.15 -2.81
N VAL A 76 3.46 -15.31 -3.43
CA VAL A 76 3.23 -16.55 -2.67
C VAL A 76 4.53 -16.96 -1.99
N ASN A 77 4.49 -17.22 -0.69
CA ASN A 77 5.68 -17.62 0.08
C ASN A 77 5.61 -19.07 0.58
N GLU A 78 4.41 -19.60 0.87
CA GLU A 78 4.20 -21.02 1.20
C GLU A 78 2.91 -21.53 0.57
N SER A 79 2.87 -22.82 0.25
CA SER A 79 1.64 -23.50 -0.13
C SER A 79 1.71 -24.97 0.26
N PHE A 80 0.62 -25.48 0.82
CA PHE A 80 0.53 -26.87 1.25
C PHE A 80 -0.91 -27.39 1.17
N TYR A 81 -1.00 -28.69 0.95
CA TYR A 81 -2.24 -29.44 0.91
C TYR A 81 -2.44 -30.19 2.22
N GLN A 82 -3.66 -30.20 2.74
CA GLN A 82 -4.03 -30.93 3.94
C GLN A 82 -5.26 -31.80 3.70
N GLU A 83 -5.22 -33.03 4.21
CA GLU A 83 -6.36 -33.96 4.20
C GLU A 83 -6.70 -34.37 5.64
N ASN A 84 -7.89 -33.99 6.10
CA ASN A 84 -8.40 -34.33 7.41
C ASN A 84 -9.52 -35.37 7.28
N ARG A 85 -9.39 -36.49 7.98
CA ARG A 85 -10.41 -37.55 8.01
C ARG A 85 -11.23 -37.44 9.28
N GLY A 86 -12.53 -37.18 9.12
CA GLY A 86 -13.48 -37.07 10.23
C GLY A 86 -14.65 -38.04 10.07
N LEU A 87 -15.56 -38.01 11.05
CA LEU A 87 -16.78 -38.84 11.04
C LEU A 87 -17.69 -38.57 9.83
N THR A 88 -17.62 -37.36 9.25
CA THR A 88 -18.41 -36.92 8.09
C THR A 88 -17.71 -37.16 6.74
N GLY A 89 -16.53 -37.77 6.73
CA GLY A 89 -15.76 -38.08 5.53
C GLY A 89 -14.39 -37.41 5.47
N VAL A 90 -13.83 -37.37 4.26
CA VAL A 90 -12.51 -36.80 3.99
C VAL A 90 -12.65 -35.33 3.56
N GLN A 91 -12.15 -34.41 4.38
CA GLN A 91 -12.07 -32.99 4.02
C GLN A 91 -10.67 -32.69 3.49
N ARG A 92 -10.62 -32.11 2.30
CA ARG A 92 -9.37 -31.70 1.64
C ARG A 92 -9.30 -30.19 1.61
N THR A 93 -8.16 -29.61 1.96
CA THR A 93 -7.95 -28.16 1.95
C THR A 93 -6.63 -27.84 1.28
N SER A 94 -6.63 -26.79 0.46
CA SER A 94 -5.43 -26.17 -0.06
C SER A 94 -5.21 -24.89 0.71
N ASN A 95 -3.99 -24.69 1.22
CA ASN A 95 -3.62 -23.55 2.03
C ASN A 95 -2.42 -22.88 1.38
N TRP A 96 -2.38 -21.56 1.39
CA TRP A 96 -1.21 -20.82 0.95
C TRP A 96 -1.10 -19.52 1.73
N THR A 97 0.12 -19.05 1.84
CA THR A 97 0.43 -17.76 2.42
C THR A 97 1.06 -16.88 1.36
N MET A 98 0.76 -15.60 1.45
CA MET A 98 1.22 -14.59 0.52
C MET A 98 1.69 -13.37 1.28
N GLU A 99 2.44 -12.54 0.60
CA GLU A 99 2.95 -11.31 1.16
C GLU A 99 2.96 -10.17 0.15
N PHE A 100 2.92 -8.96 0.69
CA PHE A 100 3.09 -7.73 -0.07
C PHE A 100 3.83 -6.70 0.79
N VAL A 101 4.34 -5.65 0.17
CA VAL A 101 5.07 -4.58 0.84
C VAL A 101 4.15 -3.43 1.17
N ALA A 102 4.21 -2.96 2.41
CA ALA A 102 3.53 -1.75 2.81
C ALA A 102 4.38 -0.92 3.79
N THR A 103 4.09 0.36 3.83
CA THR A 103 4.65 1.31 4.79
C THR A 103 3.99 1.16 6.15
N MET A 104 4.80 1.07 7.20
CA MET A 104 4.42 1.11 8.60
C MET A 104 5.19 2.24 9.28
N GLY A 105 4.53 3.39 9.42
CA GLY A 105 5.19 4.59 9.94
C GLY A 105 6.29 5.10 9.00
N THR A 106 7.54 5.05 9.45
CA THR A 106 8.72 5.50 8.69
C THR A 106 9.44 4.37 7.95
N HIS A 107 9.00 3.12 8.10
CA HIS A 107 9.67 1.96 7.51
C HIS A 107 8.73 1.23 6.54
N PHE A 108 9.31 0.43 5.66
CA PHE A 108 8.62 -0.58 4.87
C PHE A 108 8.73 -1.94 5.54
N THR A 109 7.74 -2.79 5.34
CA THR A 109 7.76 -4.18 5.83
C THR A 109 6.93 -5.09 4.94
N LEU A 110 7.09 -6.38 5.15
CA LEU A 110 6.26 -7.41 4.54
C LEU A 110 5.01 -7.64 5.39
N VAL A 111 3.86 -7.50 4.75
CA VAL A 111 2.57 -7.86 5.31
C VAL A 111 2.23 -9.26 4.83
N ASN A 112 2.01 -10.18 5.75
CA ASN A 112 1.71 -11.58 5.47
C ASN A 112 0.23 -11.88 5.68
N LEU A 113 -0.36 -12.61 4.75
CA LEU A 113 -1.74 -13.09 4.81
C LEU A 113 -1.81 -14.57 4.44
N ALA A 114 -2.86 -15.25 4.89
CA ALA A 114 -3.08 -16.67 4.66
C ALA A 114 -4.46 -16.88 4.05
N GLU A 115 -4.53 -17.79 3.10
CA GLU A 115 -5.76 -18.16 2.41
C GLU A 115 -5.95 -19.67 2.45
N GLN A 116 -7.21 -20.08 2.48
CA GLN A 116 -7.59 -21.48 2.51
C GLN A 116 -8.78 -21.70 1.57
N LEU A 117 -8.66 -22.73 0.74
CA LEU A 117 -9.76 -23.18 -0.10
C LEU A 117 -10.10 -24.64 0.20
N ASN A 118 -11.36 -24.87 0.52
CA ASN A 118 -11.88 -26.23 0.69
C ASN A 118 -12.03 -26.91 -0.68
N GLY A 119 -11.74 -28.20 -0.72
CA GLY A 119 -11.96 -29.03 -1.90
C GLY A 119 -13.43 -29.01 -2.31
N TRP A 120 -13.67 -28.88 -3.60
CA TRP A 120 -15.02 -28.94 -4.16
C TRP A 120 -15.34 -30.31 -4.75
N THR A 121 -16.61 -30.69 -4.66
CA THR A 121 -17.18 -31.89 -5.27
C THR A 121 -17.94 -31.52 -6.55
N GLY A 122 -18.09 -32.48 -7.48
CA GLY A 122 -18.79 -32.26 -8.75
C GLY A 122 -17.88 -31.81 -9.89
N VAL A 123 -18.09 -30.59 -10.41
CA VAL A 123 -17.34 -30.04 -11.56
C VAL A 123 -15.85 -30.01 -11.23
N ARG A 124 -15.06 -30.80 -11.97
CA ARG A 124 -13.63 -30.98 -11.69
C ARG A 124 -12.80 -29.73 -11.97
N ALA A 125 -13.19 -28.93 -12.96
CA ALA A 125 -12.52 -27.70 -13.37
C ALA A 125 -13.46 -26.49 -13.26
N ARG A 126 -13.05 -25.43 -12.56
CA ARG A 126 -13.76 -24.16 -12.43
C ARG A 126 -13.12 -23.09 -13.30
N SER A 127 -13.84 -22.00 -13.59
CA SER A 127 -13.20 -20.84 -14.23
C SER A 127 -12.16 -20.25 -13.29
N LEU A 128 -11.00 -19.89 -13.81
CA LEU A 128 -9.96 -19.24 -13.02
C LEU A 128 -10.42 -17.88 -12.48
N SER A 129 -11.35 -17.22 -13.17
CA SER A 129 -11.95 -15.94 -12.74
C SER A 129 -12.84 -16.07 -11.49
N GLU A 130 -13.18 -17.28 -11.05
CA GLU A 130 -13.92 -17.51 -9.81
C GLU A 130 -13.01 -17.42 -8.57
N LEU A 131 -11.68 -17.45 -8.76
CA LEU A 131 -10.72 -17.31 -7.67
C LEU A 131 -10.49 -15.84 -7.33
N THR A 132 -10.37 -15.55 -6.04
CA THR A 132 -9.99 -14.23 -5.54
C THR A 132 -8.59 -13.81 -6.02
N TYR A 133 -7.65 -14.76 -6.04
CA TYR A 133 -6.27 -14.54 -6.45
C TYR A 133 -6.00 -15.29 -7.74
N THR A 134 -5.55 -14.56 -8.75
CA THR A 134 -5.39 -15.03 -10.13
C THR A 134 -3.95 -14.81 -10.61
N PRO A 135 -3.48 -15.49 -11.67
CA PRO A 135 -2.16 -15.25 -12.25
C PRO A 135 -1.97 -13.79 -12.66
N VAL A 136 -0.70 -13.35 -12.60
CA VAL A 136 -0.26 -12.05 -13.11
C VAL A 136 0.55 -12.28 -14.37
N SER A 137 0.22 -11.58 -15.46
CA SER A 137 1.04 -11.59 -16.66
C SER A 137 2.34 -10.79 -16.45
N PRO A 138 3.41 -11.07 -17.22
CA PRO A 138 4.66 -10.30 -17.13
C PRO A 138 4.47 -8.80 -17.40
N VAL A 139 3.51 -8.44 -18.27
CA VAL A 139 3.19 -7.05 -18.59
C VAL A 139 2.55 -6.36 -17.38
N GLU A 140 1.53 -6.97 -16.78
CA GLU A 140 0.90 -6.44 -15.56
C GLU A 140 1.92 -6.30 -14.43
N LEU A 141 2.80 -7.29 -14.24
CA LEU A 141 3.84 -7.23 -13.21
C LEU A 141 4.80 -6.05 -13.44
N SER A 142 5.13 -5.74 -14.71
CA SER A 142 5.97 -4.60 -15.05
C SER A 142 5.30 -3.26 -14.74
N ASP A 143 3.99 -3.14 -14.98
CA ASP A 143 3.20 -1.95 -14.62
C ASP A 143 3.15 -1.78 -13.09
N ARG A 144 3.01 -2.89 -12.35
CA ARG A 144 3.01 -2.89 -10.89
C ARG A 144 4.37 -2.51 -10.33
N ARG A 145 5.46 -2.88 -11.01
CA ARG A 145 6.81 -2.40 -10.67
C ARG A 145 6.92 -0.88 -10.84
N GLN A 146 6.36 -0.29 -11.91
CA GLN A 146 6.36 1.17 -12.09
C GLN A 146 5.55 1.87 -11.00
N ARG A 147 4.36 1.35 -10.67
CA ARG A 147 3.55 1.83 -9.54
C ARG A 147 4.33 1.73 -8.22
N GLY A 148 5.02 0.62 -7.99
CA GLY A 148 5.82 0.39 -6.79
C GLY A 148 6.98 1.37 -6.64
N LYS A 149 7.66 1.73 -7.73
CA LYS A 149 8.68 2.80 -7.69
C LYS A 149 8.09 4.12 -7.20
N ARG A 150 6.92 4.50 -7.73
CA ARG A 150 6.19 5.71 -7.30
C ARG A 150 5.72 5.61 -5.84
N TYR A 151 5.29 4.43 -5.41
CA TYR A 151 4.92 4.17 -4.02
C TYR A 151 6.09 4.47 -3.08
N VAL A 152 7.27 3.93 -3.37
CA VAL A 152 8.50 4.17 -2.60
C VAL A 152 8.89 5.65 -2.64
N GLU A 153 8.87 6.28 -3.82
CA GLU A 153 9.19 7.71 -3.99
C GLU A 153 8.30 8.61 -3.12
N PHE A 154 6.98 8.36 -3.10
CA PHE A 154 6.04 9.18 -2.34
C PHE A 154 6.01 8.85 -0.84
N ALA A 155 6.39 7.64 -0.46
CA ALA A 155 6.46 7.20 0.92
C ALA A 155 7.75 7.60 1.65
N THR A 156 8.84 7.86 0.90
CA THR A 156 10.16 8.17 1.46
C THR A 156 10.41 9.66 1.61
N GLY A 157 11.26 9.99 2.59
CA GLY A 157 11.74 11.34 2.83
C GLY A 157 10.73 12.22 3.59
N SER A 158 10.81 13.53 3.33
CA SER A 158 9.92 14.51 3.94
C SER A 158 8.51 14.44 3.37
N VAL A 159 7.57 15.06 4.09
CA VAL A 159 6.17 15.21 3.69
C VAL A 159 6.07 15.69 2.25
N LYS A 160 5.29 14.99 1.43
CA LYS A 160 5.06 15.34 0.01
C LYS A 160 3.70 15.99 -0.16
N PHE A 161 3.66 17.09 -0.91
CA PHE A 161 2.41 17.70 -1.35
C PHE A 161 2.21 17.33 -2.82
N LEU A 162 1.13 16.61 -3.10
CA LEU A 162 0.82 16.06 -4.42
C LEU A 162 -0.61 16.44 -4.82
N ALA A 163 -0.88 16.39 -6.12
CA ALA A 163 -2.24 16.36 -6.62
C ALA A 163 -2.73 14.92 -6.70
N TYR A 164 -4.05 14.73 -6.65
CA TYR A 164 -4.69 13.45 -6.90
C TYR A 164 -5.83 13.61 -7.92
N SER A 165 -5.91 12.69 -8.87
CA SER A 165 -6.93 12.68 -9.92
C SER A 165 -8.31 12.33 -9.36
N ARG A 166 -9.37 12.64 -10.12
CA ARG A 166 -10.73 12.18 -9.81
C ARG A 166 -10.74 10.69 -9.48
N ALA A 167 -11.46 10.33 -8.44
CA ALA A 167 -11.66 8.96 -8.04
C ALA A 167 -10.36 8.18 -7.74
N SER A 168 -9.39 8.84 -7.13
CA SER A 168 -8.21 8.18 -6.57
C SER A 168 -8.14 8.29 -5.04
N PHE A 169 -8.88 9.22 -4.44
CA PHE A 169 -8.96 9.38 -2.99
C PHE A 169 -10.21 8.70 -2.44
N TYR A 170 -10.04 7.91 -1.38
CA TYR A 170 -11.09 7.10 -0.78
C TYR A 170 -11.32 7.55 0.64
N ARG A 171 -12.48 8.15 0.88
CA ARG A 171 -12.87 8.63 2.20
C ARG A 171 -13.50 7.52 3.03
N HIS A 172 -13.01 7.42 4.24
CA HIS A 172 -13.47 6.45 5.22
C HIS A 172 -14.73 6.96 5.91
N VAL A 173 -15.86 6.27 5.75
CA VAL A 173 -17.08 6.58 6.51
C VAL A 173 -16.91 5.98 7.90
N ARG A 174 -16.58 6.81 8.89
CA ARG A 174 -16.51 6.36 10.29
C ARG A 174 -17.94 6.20 10.82
N PRO A 175 -18.28 5.09 11.47
CA PRO A 175 -19.55 4.97 12.18
C PRO A 175 -19.65 6.11 13.21
N SER A 176 -20.75 6.85 13.18
CA SER A 176 -21.15 7.69 14.32
C SER A 176 -21.38 6.77 15.53
N ARG A 177 -21.06 7.25 16.74
CA ARG A 177 -21.01 6.50 18.01
C ARG A 177 -22.07 5.39 18.16
N ALA A 178 -21.59 4.25 18.69
CA ALA A 178 -22.33 3.16 19.32
C ALA A 178 -23.34 2.41 18.43
N SER A 179 -22.83 1.44 17.67
CA SER A 179 -23.61 0.26 17.29
C SER A 179 -22.71 -0.96 17.41
N TYR A 180 -22.90 -1.71 18.49
CA TYR A 180 -22.21 -2.98 18.80
C TYR A 180 -22.76 -4.15 17.96
N SER A 181 -23.36 -3.89 16.80
CA SER A 181 -23.88 -4.92 15.90
C SER A 181 -22.91 -5.16 14.75
N SER A 182 -22.42 -6.39 14.72
CA SER A 182 -21.70 -7.10 13.65
C SER A 182 -21.95 -6.63 12.21
N LEU A 183 -20.85 -6.59 11.42
CA LEU A 183 -20.82 -6.68 9.96
C LEU A 183 -21.45 -5.56 9.13
N ALA A 184 -21.42 -4.30 9.62
CA ALA A 184 -21.70 -3.16 8.73
C ALA A 184 -20.52 -2.94 7.77
N SER A 185 -20.77 -3.12 6.47
CA SER A 185 -19.84 -2.74 5.40
C SER A 185 -19.46 -1.27 5.58
N THR A 186 -18.19 -1.01 5.91
CA THR A 186 -17.67 0.35 5.92
C THR A 186 -17.53 0.76 4.46
N SER A 187 -18.54 1.44 3.92
CA SER A 187 -18.51 1.93 2.55
C SER A 187 -17.44 3.02 2.45
N SER A 188 -16.29 2.70 1.85
CA SER A 188 -15.34 3.73 1.44
C SER A 188 -15.97 4.53 0.31
N SER A 189 -16.19 5.83 0.52
CA SER A 189 -16.72 6.71 -0.51
C SER A 189 -15.56 7.27 -1.32
N GLN A 190 -15.49 6.89 -2.58
CA GLN A 190 -14.51 7.42 -3.50
C GLN A 190 -14.87 8.86 -3.87
N LEU A 191 -13.92 9.78 -3.70
CA LEU A 191 -14.12 11.17 -4.08
C LEU A 191 -14.14 11.30 -5.60
N THR A 192 -15.21 11.86 -6.14
CA THR A 192 -15.32 12.15 -7.58
C THR A 192 -14.53 13.38 -8.00
N SER A 193 -14.15 14.23 -7.04
CA SER A 193 -13.32 15.41 -7.26
C SER A 193 -11.84 15.08 -7.30
N GLU A 194 -11.09 15.90 -8.04
CA GLU A 194 -9.64 16.00 -7.90
C GLU A 194 -9.28 16.91 -6.72
N GLY A 195 -8.03 16.89 -6.29
CA GLY A 195 -7.59 17.73 -5.18
C GLY A 195 -6.11 17.65 -4.90
N ARG A 196 -5.72 18.26 -3.79
CA ARG A 196 -4.36 18.18 -3.24
C ARG A 196 -4.35 17.29 -2.02
N VAL A 197 -3.26 16.54 -1.86
CA VAL A 197 -3.04 15.64 -0.73
C VAL A 197 -1.65 15.85 -0.16
N MET A 198 -1.58 15.84 1.17
CA MET A 198 -0.33 15.78 1.90
C MET A 198 -0.06 14.31 2.25
N ILE A 199 0.95 13.70 1.63
CA ILE A 199 1.40 12.36 1.97
C ILE A 199 2.31 12.47 3.20
N GLY A 200 1.83 11.91 4.31
CA GLY A 200 2.52 11.93 5.60
C GLY A 200 2.36 10.59 6.27
N VAL A 201 3.11 9.59 5.81
CA VAL A 201 2.94 8.19 6.19
C VAL A 201 3.13 7.97 7.70
N ASP A 202 4.17 8.56 8.30
CA ASP A 202 4.38 8.49 9.76
C ASP A 202 3.23 9.15 10.54
N ARG A 203 2.81 10.34 10.10
CA ARG A 203 1.70 11.05 10.77
C ARG A 203 0.38 10.31 10.63
N GLY A 204 0.11 9.73 9.46
CA GLY A 204 -1.04 8.87 9.22
C GLY A 204 -1.05 7.65 10.12
N ALA A 205 0.10 6.96 10.23
CA ALA A 205 0.26 5.80 11.10
C ALA A 205 0.09 6.15 12.60
N LEU A 206 0.65 7.29 13.05
CA LEU A 206 0.45 7.81 14.42
C LEU A 206 -1.02 8.07 14.72
N LEU A 207 -1.76 8.60 13.75
CA LEU A 207 -3.19 8.85 13.84
C LEU A 207 -4.06 7.60 13.59
N LYS A 208 -3.43 6.42 13.44
CA LYS A 208 -4.08 5.12 13.20
C LYS A 208 -4.90 5.08 11.90
N HIS A 209 -4.43 5.78 10.88
CA HIS A 209 -4.96 5.66 9.52
C HIS A 209 -4.16 4.61 8.75
N HIS A 210 -4.87 3.81 7.95
CA HIS A 210 -4.30 2.74 7.14
C HIS A 210 -4.73 2.91 5.68
N PRO A 211 -3.89 2.49 4.71
CA PRO A 211 -4.16 2.65 3.28
C PRO A 211 -5.16 1.59 2.75
N CYS A 212 -6.06 1.11 3.61
CA CYS A 212 -6.97 0.01 3.35
C CYS A 212 -8.17 0.10 4.31
N GLN A 213 -9.33 -0.39 3.88
CA GLN A 213 -10.55 -0.25 4.68
C GLN A 213 -11.62 -1.32 4.47
N VAL A 214 -11.49 -2.12 3.41
CA VAL A 214 -12.43 -3.20 3.16
C VAL A 214 -12.22 -4.27 4.24
N MET A 215 -13.27 -4.93 4.70
CA MET A 215 -13.15 -6.10 5.58
C MET A 215 -12.67 -7.32 4.77
N ASP A 216 -11.50 -7.19 4.14
CA ASP A 216 -10.82 -8.25 3.40
C ASP A 216 -9.54 -8.68 4.13
N GLU A 217 -9.03 -9.85 3.75
CA GLU A 217 -7.88 -10.46 4.42
C GLU A 217 -6.60 -9.60 4.32
N PRO A 218 -6.27 -8.97 3.16
CA PRO A 218 -5.14 -8.03 3.09
C PRO A 218 -5.26 -6.86 4.08
N THR A 219 -6.46 -6.29 4.26
CA THR A 219 -6.69 -5.19 5.21
C THR A 219 -6.49 -5.66 6.66
N LEU A 220 -6.98 -6.85 6.99
CA LEU A 220 -6.78 -7.44 8.32
C LEU A 220 -5.31 -7.70 8.61
N ALA A 221 -4.58 -8.26 7.65
CA ALA A 221 -3.15 -8.50 7.73
C ALA A 221 -2.34 -7.20 7.90
N MET A 222 -2.69 -6.15 7.16
CA MET A 222 -2.10 -4.82 7.28
C MET A 222 -2.31 -4.25 8.69
N THR A 223 -3.54 -4.32 9.21
CA THR A 223 -3.91 -3.79 10.53
C THR A 223 -3.14 -4.51 11.64
N LYS A 224 -3.10 -5.85 11.62
CA LYS A 224 -2.31 -6.66 12.57
C LYS A 224 -0.82 -6.32 12.50
N THR A 225 -0.28 -6.11 11.30
CA THR A 225 1.13 -5.75 11.11
C THR A 225 1.43 -4.35 11.65
N ALA A 226 0.52 -3.39 11.45
CA ALA A 226 0.65 -2.05 12.02
C ALA A 226 0.58 -2.04 13.55
N GLU A 227 -0.24 -2.90 14.16
CA GLU A 227 -0.28 -3.08 15.62
C GLU A 227 1.04 -3.63 16.15
N ARG A 228 1.60 -4.67 15.52
CA ARG A 228 2.93 -5.20 15.85
C ARG A 228 4.01 -4.13 15.72
N TYR A 229 3.98 -3.34 14.63
CA TYR A 229 4.94 -2.24 14.44
C TYR A 229 4.85 -1.21 15.57
N ARG A 230 3.63 -0.87 16.00
CA ARG A 230 3.41 0.05 17.12
C ARG A 230 3.96 -0.50 18.43
N GLN A 231 3.74 -1.79 18.69
CA GLN A 231 4.31 -2.48 19.86
C GLN A 231 5.84 -2.43 19.80
N TRP A 232 6.45 -2.81 18.68
CA TRP A 232 7.90 -2.74 18.47
C TRP A 232 8.47 -1.34 18.69
N ARG A 233 7.80 -0.30 18.16
CA ARG A 233 8.21 1.11 18.36
C ARG A 233 8.13 1.53 19.83
N SER A 234 7.18 0.99 20.60
CA SER A 234 7.08 1.25 22.04
C SER A 234 8.05 0.42 22.90
N THR A 235 8.35 -0.82 22.51
CA THR A 235 9.21 -1.74 23.28
C THR A 235 10.69 -1.58 22.95
N SER A 236 11.06 -0.96 21.82
CA SER A 236 12.46 -0.65 21.51
C SER A 236 13.14 0.27 22.54
N PHE A 237 12.39 0.85 23.50
CA PHE A 237 12.92 1.56 24.68
C PHE A 237 13.15 0.67 25.93
N ARG A 238 12.70 -0.59 25.94
CA ARG A 238 12.92 -1.56 27.03
C ARG A 238 13.25 -2.92 26.44
N LYS A 239 14.50 -3.37 26.58
CA LYS A 239 14.98 -4.71 26.17
C LYS A 239 13.91 -5.78 26.44
N SER A 240 13.35 -6.40 25.40
CA SER A 240 12.61 -7.66 25.55
C SER A 240 12.82 -8.62 24.39
N SER A 241 13.27 -9.81 24.77
CA SER A 241 12.92 -11.16 24.31
C SER A 241 12.28 -11.34 22.93
N ALA A 242 12.97 -12.15 22.15
CA ALA A 242 12.65 -12.88 20.91
C ALA A 242 11.21 -13.42 20.73
N THR A 243 10.24 -12.55 20.46
CA THR A 243 8.98 -12.97 19.84
C THR A 243 8.65 -12.07 18.65
N ASP A 244 8.67 -12.68 17.45
CA ASP A 244 8.23 -12.16 16.14
C ASP A 244 8.99 -10.91 15.61
N MET A 245 10.18 -11.13 15.02
CA MET A 245 10.93 -10.06 14.36
C MET A 245 10.18 -9.53 13.13
N LEU A 246 9.72 -8.28 13.20
CA LEU A 246 9.35 -7.52 12.01
C LEU A 246 10.60 -7.25 11.17
N THR A 247 10.55 -7.58 9.89
CA THR A 247 11.57 -7.13 8.93
C THR A 247 11.25 -5.70 8.54
N LEU A 248 12.09 -4.76 8.94
CA LEU A 248 11.92 -3.33 8.65
C LEU A 248 12.98 -2.88 7.67
N TRP A 249 12.56 -2.11 6.67
CA TRP A 249 13.45 -1.52 5.68
C TRP A 249 13.25 -0.01 5.59
N ASP A 250 14.34 0.73 5.45
CA ASP A 250 14.29 2.14 5.10
C ASP A 250 13.97 2.34 3.61
N ASN A 251 14.39 1.37 2.78
CA ASN A 251 14.12 1.32 1.35
C ASN A 251 13.70 -0.10 0.95
N VAL A 252 12.74 -0.21 0.05
CA VAL A 252 12.25 -1.52 -0.43
C VAL A 252 13.32 -2.20 -1.31
N PRO A 253 13.68 -3.47 -1.05
CA PRO A 253 14.58 -4.20 -1.93
C PRO A 253 14.01 -4.34 -3.35
N GLU A 254 14.87 -4.38 -4.37
CA GLU A 254 14.45 -4.29 -5.77
C GLU A 254 13.48 -5.38 -6.21
N GLU A 255 13.67 -6.60 -5.70
CA GLU A 255 12.84 -7.76 -5.96
C GLU A 255 11.42 -7.60 -5.40
N PHE A 256 11.23 -6.73 -4.40
CA PHE A 256 9.94 -6.52 -3.75
C PHE A 256 9.15 -5.32 -4.27
N ILE A 257 9.73 -4.50 -5.17
CA ILE A 257 9.08 -3.27 -5.67
C ILE A 257 7.73 -3.55 -6.34
N SER A 258 7.60 -4.66 -7.08
CA SER A 258 6.35 -5.03 -7.77
C SER A 258 5.20 -5.36 -6.82
N TYR A 259 5.50 -5.64 -5.55
CA TYR A 259 4.56 -6.05 -4.52
C TYR A 259 4.24 -4.91 -3.55
N CYS A 260 4.64 -3.67 -3.85
CA CYS A 260 4.26 -2.50 -3.07
C CYS A 260 2.75 -2.22 -3.20
N TRP A 261 2.12 -2.00 -2.05
CA TRP A 261 0.70 -1.72 -1.91
C TRP A 261 0.22 -0.59 -2.84
N LEU A 262 -1.01 -0.71 -3.31
CA LEU A 262 -1.63 0.23 -4.26
C LEU A 262 -1.86 1.66 -3.76
N ALA A 263 -1.91 1.87 -2.43
CA ALA A 263 -2.35 3.14 -1.84
C ALA A 263 -1.44 3.64 -0.71
N LEU A 264 -1.43 4.97 -0.55
CA LEU A 264 -0.76 5.65 0.56
C LEU A 264 -1.77 6.37 1.44
N VAL A 265 -1.41 6.59 2.70
CA VAL A 265 -2.18 7.43 3.62
C VAL A 265 -1.83 8.89 3.38
N GLY A 266 -2.85 9.74 3.28
CA GLY A 266 -2.67 11.16 3.08
C GLY A 266 -3.83 12.00 3.58
N PHE A 267 -3.55 13.27 3.88
CA PHE A 267 -4.56 14.26 4.23
C PHE A 267 -5.04 14.97 2.97
N SER A 268 -6.29 14.77 2.57
CA SER A 268 -6.89 15.53 1.46
C SER A 268 -7.28 16.92 1.95
N PHE A 269 -6.80 17.96 1.26
CA PHE A 269 -7.22 19.34 1.52
C PHE A 269 -8.66 19.60 1.07
N THR A 270 -9.11 18.91 0.01
CA THR A 270 -10.48 19.01 -0.51
C THR A 270 -11.49 18.37 0.46
N ALA A 271 -11.23 17.15 0.94
CA ALA A 271 -12.13 16.46 1.87
C ALA A 271 -11.88 16.78 3.35
N LYS A 272 -10.76 17.44 3.66
CA LYS A 272 -10.35 17.82 5.02
C LYS A 272 -10.27 16.62 5.97
N CYS A 273 -9.80 15.48 5.47
CA CYS A 273 -9.64 14.26 6.24
C CYS A 273 -8.36 13.51 5.86
N TRP A 274 -7.85 12.76 6.84
CA TRP A 274 -6.83 11.74 6.63
C TRP A 274 -7.52 10.47 6.18
N ASP A 275 -7.21 9.98 4.98
CA ASP A 275 -7.62 8.66 4.50
C ASP A 275 -6.56 8.14 3.52
N HIS A 276 -6.96 7.45 2.45
CA HIS A 276 -6.02 6.84 1.51
C HIS A 276 -6.26 7.27 0.08
N VAL A 277 -5.17 7.27 -0.67
CA VAL A 277 -5.12 7.68 -2.08
C VAL A 277 -4.35 6.63 -2.88
N LEU A 278 -4.89 6.27 -4.04
CA LEU A 278 -4.23 5.37 -4.97
C LEU A 278 -2.97 6.03 -5.53
N VAL A 279 -1.85 5.30 -5.51
CA VAL A 279 -0.59 5.78 -6.07
C VAL A 279 -0.71 6.11 -7.55
N SER A 280 -1.51 5.35 -8.29
CA SER A 280 -1.77 5.57 -9.71
C SER A 280 -2.38 6.94 -10.00
N GLY A 281 -3.19 7.47 -9.09
CA GLY A 281 -3.86 8.77 -9.24
C GLY A 281 -3.08 9.96 -8.72
N LEU A 282 -1.90 9.77 -8.13
CA LEU A 282 -1.06 10.87 -7.66
C LEU A 282 -0.33 11.56 -8.83
N SER A 283 0.01 12.83 -8.68
CA SER A 283 0.89 13.55 -9.60
C SER A 283 1.52 14.76 -8.89
N PRO A 284 2.62 15.32 -9.44
CA PRO A 284 3.11 16.63 -9.01
C PRO A 284 2.00 17.69 -9.12
N ILE A 285 1.95 18.62 -8.16
CA ILE A 285 1.00 19.73 -8.20
C ILE A 285 1.34 20.62 -9.39
N GLN A 286 0.35 20.88 -10.25
CA GLN A 286 0.42 21.93 -11.25
C GLN A 286 -0.07 23.22 -10.58
N PHE A 287 0.86 24.11 -10.26
CA PHE A 287 0.58 25.42 -9.69
C PHE A 287 0.10 26.39 -10.76
N GLN A 288 -0.82 27.28 -10.39
CA GLN A 288 -1.36 28.27 -11.32
C GLN A 288 -0.54 29.56 -11.26
N ASP A 289 0.57 29.62 -12.00
CA ASP A 289 1.49 30.76 -12.05
C ASP A 289 0.82 32.10 -12.44
N THR A 290 -0.34 32.04 -13.12
CA THR A 290 -1.12 33.22 -13.54
C THR A 290 -2.06 33.74 -12.45
N ALA A 291 -2.38 32.95 -11.41
CA ALA A 291 -3.34 33.34 -10.36
C ALA A 291 -2.93 34.66 -9.69
N PHE A 292 -1.63 34.84 -9.42
CA PHE A 292 -1.07 36.07 -8.86
C PHE A 292 -1.18 37.29 -9.78
N GLN A 293 -1.24 37.09 -11.09
CA GLN A 293 -1.40 38.17 -12.07
C GLN A 293 -2.82 38.75 -12.02
N HIS A 294 -3.82 37.89 -11.82
CA HIS A 294 -5.23 38.27 -11.74
C HIS A 294 -5.60 39.04 -10.47
N LEU A 295 -4.71 39.08 -9.47
CA LEU A 295 -4.96 39.79 -8.23
C LEU A 295 -5.04 41.31 -8.47
N VAL A 296 -6.07 41.99 -7.97
CA VAL A 296 -6.20 43.45 -8.10
C VAL A 296 -5.46 44.13 -6.95
N LEU A 297 -4.12 44.19 -7.04
CA LEU A 297 -3.24 44.93 -6.15
C LEU A 297 -2.34 45.87 -6.96
N ALA A 298 -1.92 46.99 -6.35
CA ALA A 298 -0.93 47.86 -6.98
C ALA A 298 0.37 47.10 -7.24
N GLY A 299 1.05 47.44 -8.35
CA GLY A 299 2.24 46.71 -8.83
C GLY A 299 3.35 46.59 -7.79
N GLU A 300 3.54 47.64 -6.98
CA GLU A 300 4.54 47.68 -5.91
C GLU A 300 4.28 46.61 -4.83
N TYR A 301 3.03 46.45 -4.39
CA TYR A 301 2.65 45.43 -3.42
C TYR A 301 2.79 44.02 -3.99
N LYS A 302 2.43 43.81 -5.26
CA LYS A 302 2.66 42.52 -5.94
C LYS A 302 4.15 42.18 -5.99
N HIS A 303 4.99 43.15 -6.33
CA HIS A 303 6.43 42.96 -6.38
C HIS A 303 7.01 42.62 -5.01
N LEU A 304 6.61 43.38 -3.97
CA LEU A 304 7.03 43.16 -2.59
C LEU A 304 6.65 41.77 -2.07
N ILE A 305 5.40 41.37 -2.26
CA ILE A 305 4.91 40.05 -1.82
C ILE A 305 5.68 38.94 -2.54
N ARG A 306 5.88 39.04 -3.86
CA ARG A 306 6.61 38.04 -4.65
C ARG A 306 8.08 37.96 -4.25
N ALA A 307 8.72 39.10 -3.99
CA ALA A 307 10.09 39.13 -3.49
C ALA A 307 10.18 38.42 -2.14
N LEU A 308 9.32 38.79 -1.17
CA LEU A 308 9.33 38.21 0.17
C LEU A 308 9.09 36.70 0.15
N VAL A 309 8.17 36.19 -0.67
CA VAL A 309 7.91 34.75 -0.80
C VAL A 309 9.12 34.01 -1.38
N ARG A 310 9.76 34.58 -2.40
CA ARG A 310 10.97 34.00 -3.01
C ARG A 310 12.15 33.99 -2.05
N PHE A 311 12.39 35.10 -1.35
CA PHE A 311 13.43 35.19 -0.31
C PHE A 311 13.15 34.23 0.85
N GLY A 312 11.88 34.08 1.25
CA GLY A 312 11.49 33.14 2.30
C GLY A 312 11.74 31.67 1.94
N ASN A 313 11.60 31.30 0.66
CA ASN A 313 11.76 29.94 0.17
C ASN A 313 13.21 29.58 -0.22
N ASP A 314 14.13 30.54 -0.24
CA ASP A 314 15.51 30.30 -0.64
C ASP A 314 16.34 29.73 0.54
N ALA A 315 16.65 28.45 0.47
CA ALA A 315 17.44 27.75 1.48
C ALA A 315 18.91 28.20 1.52
N SER A 316 19.38 29.00 0.56
CA SER A 316 20.74 29.53 0.48
C SER A 316 20.93 30.87 1.18
N VAL A 317 19.84 31.49 1.67
CA VAL A 317 19.91 32.75 2.40
C VAL A 317 20.25 32.45 3.86
N GLU A 318 21.52 32.64 4.22
CA GLU A 318 21.96 32.65 5.62
C GLU A 318 21.35 33.86 6.34
N ASP A 319 20.51 33.60 7.35
CA ASP A 319 19.96 34.64 8.21
C ASP A 319 21.12 35.35 8.95
N ILE A 320 21.22 36.68 8.79
CA ILE A 320 22.23 37.53 9.48
C ILE A 320 22.14 37.38 11.02
N VAL A 321 21.00 36.91 11.53
CA VAL A 321 20.74 36.67 12.95
C VAL A 321 20.64 35.17 13.19
N GLU A 322 21.60 34.61 13.93
CA GLU A 322 21.59 33.22 14.39
C GLU A 322 20.25 32.87 15.06
N ASN A 323 19.61 31.79 14.61
CA ASN A 323 18.30 31.26 15.05
C ASN A 323 17.04 31.98 14.57
N LYS A 324 17.14 33.02 13.74
CA LYS A 324 16.01 33.35 12.86
C LYS A 324 16.00 32.25 11.80
N ARG A 325 14.90 31.53 11.68
CA ARG A 325 14.69 30.63 10.54
C ARG A 325 13.83 31.40 9.56
N SER A 326 14.26 31.49 8.31
CA SER A 326 13.53 32.06 7.17
C SER A 326 12.05 31.64 7.18
N GLY A 327 11.22 32.48 7.79
CA GLY A 327 9.80 32.30 7.93
C GLY A 327 9.16 33.67 7.78
N SER A 328 8.56 33.93 6.63
CA SER A 328 7.88 35.20 6.36
C SER A 328 6.44 35.12 6.85
N ILE A 329 6.09 35.98 7.82
CA ILE A 329 4.71 36.14 8.29
C ILE A 329 4.12 37.38 7.62
N PHE A 330 3.02 37.19 6.89
CA PHE A 330 2.25 38.28 6.29
C PHE A 330 0.95 38.49 7.07
N LEU A 331 0.70 39.73 7.51
CA LEU A 331 -0.59 40.13 8.05
C LEU A 331 -1.37 40.91 6.99
N LEU A 332 -2.34 40.25 6.35
CA LEU A 332 -3.29 40.90 5.46
C LEU A 332 -4.44 41.50 6.29
N HIS A 333 -4.41 42.82 6.52
CA HIS A 333 -5.46 43.53 7.25
C HIS A 333 -6.27 44.45 6.34
N GLY A 334 -7.54 44.68 6.68
CA GLY A 334 -8.41 45.59 5.94
C GLY A 334 -9.91 45.22 6.03
N PRO A 335 -10.80 46.09 5.51
CA PRO A 335 -12.25 45.88 5.49
C PRO A 335 -12.67 44.54 4.86
N PRO A 336 -13.88 44.00 5.14
CA PRO A 336 -14.37 42.80 4.46
C PRO A 336 -14.41 42.99 2.94
N SER A 337 -14.29 41.90 2.18
CA SER A 337 -14.40 41.86 0.71
C SER A 337 -13.29 42.55 -0.11
N VAL A 338 -12.17 42.96 0.49
CA VAL A 338 -11.02 43.56 -0.23
C VAL A 338 -10.02 42.52 -0.80
N GLY A 339 -10.43 41.27 -0.98
CA GLY A 339 -9.56 40.26 -1.60
C GLY A 339 -8.40 39.73 -0.73
N LYS A 340 -8.48 39.84 0.60
CA LYS A 340 -7.46 39.31 1.52
C LYS A 340 -7.23 37.79 1.35
N THR A 341 -8.31 37.01 1.37
CA THR A 341 -8.25 35.55 1.16
C THR A 341 -7.73 35.22 -0.23
N LEU A 342 -8.24 35.91 -1.25
CA LEU A 342 -7.79 35.73 -2.64
C LEU A 342 -6.29 36.03 -2.81
N THR A 343 -5.77 37.03 -2.08
CA THR A 343 -4.33 37.35 -2.06
C THR A 343 -3.53 36.19 -1.48
N ALA A 344 -3.96 35.63 -0.35
CA ALA A 344 -3.30 34.48 0.26
C ALA A 344 -3.34 33.24 -0.64
N GLU A 345 -4.49 32.96 -1.26
CA GLU A 345 -4.65 31.85 -2.21
C GLU A 345 -3.76 32.02 -3.44
N ALA A 346 -3.76 33.21 -4.05
CA ALA A 346 -2.94 33.50 -5.22
C ALA A 346 -1.43 33.46 -4.92
N VAL A 347 -1.02 33.79 -3.69
CA VAL A 347 0.37 33.65 -3.23
C VAL A 347 0.74 32.18 -3.03
N ALA A 348 -0.17 31.35 -2.55
CA ALA A 348 0.06 29.91 -2.36
C ALA A 348 0.19 29.13 -3.68
N GLU A 349 -0.14 29.76 -4.81
CA GLU A 349 0.00 29.21 -6.17
C GLU A 349 1.32 29.60 -6.86
N VAL A 350 2.22 30.36 -6.22
CA VAL A 350 3.45 30.94 -6.86
C VAL A 350 4.74 30.52 -6.17
#